data_AF-K1ZE39-F1
#
_entry.id   AF-K1ZE39-F1
#
_cell.length_a   1.000
_cell.length_b   1.000
_cell.length_c   1.000
_cell.angle_alpha   90.00
_cell.angle_beta   90.00
_cell.angle_gamma   90.00
#
_symmetry.space_group_name_H-M   'P 1'
#
loop_
_entity.id
_entity.type
_entity.pdbx_description
1 polymer ?
#
loop_
_entity_poly.entity_id
_entity_poly.type
_entity_poly.pdbx_seq_one_letter_code
_entity_poly.pdbx_strand_id
1 'polypeptide(L)'
;MVKKVSATINRSKVFAGAHREIRGIEHLDRLINIDQSPIGRTPRSNPATYTGVFTDVRELFASTPDAKMRGYKPGRFSFNVKGGRCEACQGD
;
A
#
# COMPACT_ATOMS: atom_id res chain seq x y z
N MET A 1 2.76 25.57 2.84
CA MET A 1 3.90 25.08 2.03
C MET A 1 3.63 23.70 1.43
N VAL A 2 3.58 22.62 2.23
CA VAL A 2 3.41 21.22 1.77
C VAL A 2 2.26 21.04 0.77
N LYS A 3 1.07 21.60 1.04
CA LYS A 3 -0.10 21.51 0.15
C LYS A 3 0.12 22.15 -1.23
N LYS A 4 0.84 23.28 -1.31
CA LYS A 4 1.13 23.97 -2.58
C LYS A 4 2.12 23.15 -3.41
N VAL A 5 3.19 22.68 -2.79
CA VAL A 5 4.22 21.86 -3.43
C VAL A 5 3.62 20.52 -3.89
N SER A 6 2.79 19.88 -3.06
CA SER A 6 2.06 18.67 -3.43
C SER A 6 1.10 18.89 -4.60
N ALA A 7 0.36 20.01 -4.63
CA ALA A 7 -0.53 20.33 -5.75
C ALA A 7 0.23 20.55 -7.06
N THR A 8 1.43 21.11 -7.01
CA THR A 8 2.28 21.35 -8.19
C THR A 8 3.00 20.08 -8.66
N ILE A 9 3.70 19.37 -7.78
CA ILE A 9 4.54 18.21 -8.13
C ILE A 9 3.70 16.93 -8.27
N ASN A 10 2.89 16.63 -7.25
CA ASN A 10 2.12 15.38 -7.20
C ASN A 10 0.74 15.48 -7.86
N ARG A 11 0.37 16.66 -8.41
CA ARG A 11 -0.97 16.96 -8.96
C ARG A 11 -2.11 16.65 -7.98
N SER A 12 -1.86 16.75 -6.69
CA SER A 12 -2.85 16.42 -5.66
C SER A 12 -3.95 17.47 -5.60
N LYS A 13 -5.22 17.04 -5.45
CA LYS A 13 -6.40 17.91 -5.32
C LYS A 13 -6.52 18.57 -3.93
N VAL A 14 -5.46 19.20 -3.44
CA VAL A 14 -5.45 19.91 -2.15
C VAL A 14 -5.25 21.40 -2.37
N PHE A 15 -6.07 22.20 -1.69
CA PHE A 15 -5.92 23.65 -1.68
C PHE A 15 -4.87 24.07 -0.66
N ALA A 16 -3.88 24.83 -1.12
CA ALA A 16 -2.93 25.48 -0.24
C ALA A 16 -3.57 26.68 0.44
N GLY A 17 -3.26 26.89 1.73
CA GLY A 17 -3.59 28.14 2.40
C GLY A 17 -2.80 29.34 1.82
N ALA A 18 -3.16 30.55 2.26
CA ALA A 18 -2.53 31.78 1.81
C ALA A 18 -1.00 31.76 2.02
N HIS A 19 -0.26 32.18 1.00
CA HIS A 19 1.19 32.34 1.00
C HIS A 19 1.57 33.31 -0.13
N ARG A 20 2.71 33.98 -0.03
CA ARG A 20 3.19 34.91 -1.06
C ARG A 20 3.71 34.18 -2.29
N GLU A 21 4.71 33.31 -2.11
CA GLU A 21 5.29 32.49 -3.18
C GLU A 21 6.07 31.31 -2.58
N ILE A 22 6.40 30.31 -3.41
CA ILE A 22 7.32 29.22 -3.11
C ILE A 22 8.24 29.05 -4.32
N ARG A 23 9.56 29.08 -4.12
CA ARG A 23 10.59 28.98 -5.17
C ARG A 23 11.36 27.66 -5.04
N GLY A 24 12.05 27.22 -6.10
CA GLY A 24 12.89 26.01 -6.08
C GLY A 24 12.11 24.69 -6.15
N ILE A 25 10.84 24.72 -6.58
CA ILE A 25 10.00 23.52 -6.75
C ILE A 25 10.53 22.67 -7.91
N GLU A 26 11.15 23.31 -8.91
CA GLU A 26 11.79 22.72 -10.08
C GLU A 26 12.96 21.78 -9.74
N HIS A 27 13.51 21.85 -8.52
CA HIS A 27 14.57 20.97 -8.05
C HIS A 27 14.05 19.69 -7.36
N LEU A 28 12.73 19.48 -7.36
CA LEU A 28 12.08 18.39 -6.63
C LEU A 28 11.30 17.48 -7.58
N ASP A 29 11.59 16.18 -7.54
CA ASP A 29 10.89 15.18 -8.36
C ASP A 29 9.57 14.72 -7.74
N ARG A 30 9.53 14.63 -6.40
CA ARG A 30 8.38 14.12 -5.64
C ARG A 30 8.36 14.69 -4.24
N LEU A 31 7.17 14.98 -3.73
CA LEU A 31 6.97 15.27 -2.31
C LEU A 31 6.23 14.10 -1.65
N ILE A 32 6.75 13.58 -0.54
CA ILE A 32 6.09 12.54 0.26
C ILE A 32 5.86 13.09 1.65
N ASN A 33 4.59 13.15 2.07
CA ASN A 33 4.22 13.51 3.43
C ASN A 33 4.00 12.23 4.23
N ILE A 34 4.86 11.98 5.23
CA ILE A 34 4.68 10.88 6.17
C ILE A 34 4.02 11.47 7.42
N ASP A 35 2.80 11.03 7.72
CA ASP A 35 2.02 11.52 8.84
C ASP A 35 1.45 10.38 9.69
N GLN A 36 0.63 10.72 10.68
CA GLN A 36 0.04 9.79 11.64
C GLN A 36 -1.32 9.25 11.21
N SER A 37 -1.74 9.48 9.98
CA SER A 37 -2.98 8.89 9.47
C SER A 37 -2.88 7.36 9.50
N PRO A 38 -3.99 6.66 9.76
CA PRO A 38 -3.99 5.20 9.70
C PRO A 38 -3.49 4.69 8.35
N ILE A 39 -2.65 3.64 8.39
CA ILE A 39 -2.08 2.98 7.21
C ILE A 39 -3.18 2.50 6.25
N GLY A 40 -4.27 2.00 6.82
CA GLY A 40 -5.49 1.70 6.10
C GLY A 40 -6.67 1.72 7.06
N ARG A 41 -7.88 1.60 6.50
CA ARG A 41 -9.14 1.70 7.26
C ARG A 41 -9.79 0.34 7.53
N THR A 42 -9.12 -0.75 7.14
CA THR A 42 -9.64 -2.12 7.25
C THR A 42 -8.62 -3.02 7.96
N PRO A 43 -9.05 -4.10 8.64
CA PRO A 43 -8.15 -5.09 9.25
C PRO A 43 -7.19 -5.73 8.24
N ARG A 44 -7.57 -5.76 6.96
CA ARG A 44 -6.74 -6.22 5.84
C ARG A 44 -5.49 -5.37 5.61
N SER A 45 -5.44 -4.15 6.16
CA SER A 45 -4.27 -3.27 6.09
C SER A 45 -3.41 -3.45 7.33
N ASN A 46 -2.29 -4.13 7.18
CA ASN A 46 -1.33 -4.40 8.25
C ASN A 46 0.11 -4.09 7.79
N PRO A 47 1.10 -4.08 8.70
CA PRO A 47 2.48 -3.77 8.35
C PRO A 47 3.05 -4.64 7.24
N ALA A 48 2.67 -5.92 7.18
CA ALA A 48 3.17 -6.84 6.17
C ALA A 48 2.63 -6.53 4.77
N THR A 49 1.37 -6.13 4.67
CA THR A 49 0.78 -5.66 3.40
C THR A 49 1.28 -4.29 2.98
N TYR A 50 1.54 -3.39 3.94
CA TYR A 50 1.96 -2.02 3.65
C TYR A 50 3.40 -1.94 3.15
N THR A 51 4.29 -2.72 3.76
CA THR A 51 5.70 -2.82 3.36
C THR A 51 5.90 -3.70 2.12
N GLY A 52 4.90 -4.49 1.73
CA GLY A 52 4.97 -5.43 0.61
C GLY A 52 5.55 -6.80 0.96
N VAL A 53 6.13 -6.99 2.15
CA VAL A 53 6.76 -8.26 2.57
C VAL A 53 5.78 -9.44 2.57
N PHE A 54 4.47 -9.20 2.73
CA PHE A 54 3.48 -10.26 2.63
C PHE A 54 3.41 -10.88 1.22
N THR A 55 3.88 -10.19 0.18
CA THR A 55 4.04 -10.79 -1.16
C THR A 55 5.11 -11.86 -1.14
N ASP A 56 6.28 -11.54 -0.60
CA ASP A 56 7.42 -12.47 -0.52
C ASP A 56 7.05 -13.69 0.33
N VAL A 57 6.33 -13.49 1.44
CA VAL A 57 5.81 -14.59 2.27
C VAL A 57 4.89 -15.51 1.46
N ARG A 58 3.95 -14.96 0.69
CA ARG A 58 3.02 -15.78 -0.13
C ARG A 58 3.76 -16.54 -1.23
N GLU A 59 4.77 -15.94 -1.84
CA GLU A 59 5.64 -16.60 -2.82
C GLU A 59 6.45 -17.73 -2.19
N LEU A 60 7.02 -17.50 -1.02
CA LEU A 60 7.73 -18.52 -0.24
C LEU A 60 6.82 -19.71 0.06
N PHE A 61 5.59 -19.48 0.54
CA PHE A 61 4.64 -20.55 0.83
C PHE A 61 4.23 -21.32 -0.43
N ALA A 62 4.01 -20.61 -1.55
CA ALA A 62 3.73 -21.24 -2.83
C ALA A 62 4.91 -22.05 -3.39
N SER A 63 6.14 -21.77 -2.94
CA SER A 63 7.33 -22.51 -3.37
C SER A 63 7.51 -23.88 -2.69
N THR A 64 6.77 -24.15 -1.61
CA THR A 64 6.86 -25.39 -0.83
C THR A 64 6.43 -26.62 -1.65
N PRO A 65 6.98 -27.83 -1.37
CA PRO A 65 6.60 -29.05 -2.08
C PRO A 65 5.09 -29.33 -2.00
N ASP A 66 4.49 -29.18 -0.82
CA ASP A 66 3.06 -29.41 -0.61
C ASP A 66 2.19 -28.44 -1.40
N ALA A 67 2.57 -27.16 -1.44
CA ALA A 67 1.85 -26.17 -2.23
C ALA A 67 1.93 -26.49 -3.73
N LYS A 68 3.11 -26.88 -4.22
CA LYS A 68 3.32 -27.29 -5.62
C LYS A 68 2.50 -28.53 -5.97
N MET A 69 2.53 -29.58 -5.14
CA MET A 69 1.75 -30.81 -5.36
C MET A 69 0.23 -30.53 -5.42
N ARG A 70 -0.24 -29.54 -4.65
CA ARG A 70 -1.66 -29.15 -4.61
C ARG A 70 -2.03 -28.06 -5.63
N GLY A 71 -1.08 -27.59 -6.45
CA GLY A 71 -1.29 -26.49 -7.41
C GLY A 71 -1.58 -25.13 -6.76
N TYR A 72 -1.18 -24.92 -5.51
CA TYR A 72 -1.41 -23.68 -4.78
C TYR A 72 -0.45 -22.58 -5.25
N LYS A 73 -1.03 -21.51 -5.81
CA LYS A 73 -0.35 -20.28 -6.19
C LYS A 73 -0.31 -19.29 -5.02
N PRO A 74 0.48 -18.19 -5.08
CA PRO A 74 0.52 -17.16 -4.03
C PRO A 74 -0.85 -16.58 -3.65
N GLY A 75 -1.83 -16.63 -4.57
CA GLY A 75 -3.21 -16.25 -4.29
C GLY A 75 -3.90 -17.12 -3.24
N ARG A 76 -3.55 -18.42 -3.14
CA ARG A 76 -4.09 -19.31 -2.11
C ARG A 76 -3.71 -18.87 -0.70
N PHE A 77 -2.58 -18.18 -0.54
CA PHE A 77 -2.08 -17.70 0.75
C PHE A 77 -2.46 -16.25 1.03
N SER A 78 -3.36 -15.66 0.23
CA SER A 78 -3.84 -14.30 0.42
C SER A 78 -5.22 -14.30 1.07
N PHE A 79 -5.36 -13.53 2.14
CA PHE A 79 -6.66 -13.29 2.78
C PHE A 79 -7.56 -12.34 1.96
N ASN A 80 -7.02 -11.64 0.96
CA ASN A 80 -7.76 -10.68 0.14
C ASN A 80 -8.51 -11.33 -1.03
N VAL A 81 -8.23 -12.59 -1.37
CA VAL A 81 -8.81 -13.25 -2.55
C VAL A 81 -9.53 -14.54 -2.16
N LYS A 82 -10.62 -14.84 -2.88
CA LYS A 82 -11.34 -16.10 -2.71
C LYS A 82 -10.45 -17.29 -3.08
N GLY A 83 -10.68 -18.40 -2.40
CA GLY A 83 -9.99 -19.67 -2.67
C GLY A 83 -9.23 -20.18 -1.46
N GLY A 84 -8.42 -19.35 -0.80
CA GLY A 84 -7.66 -19.76 0.39
C GLY A 84 -7.91 -18.98 1.67
N ARG A 85 -8.66 -17.86 1.59
CA ARG A 85 -9.14 -17.14 2.77
C ARG A 85 -10.30 -17.88 3.44
N CYS A 86 -10.59 -17.52 4.69
CA CYS A 86 -11.84 -17.90 5.34
C CYS A 86 -13.01 -17.16 4.67
N GLU A 87 -14.00 -17.87 4.13
CA GLU A 87 -15.16 -17.23 3.48
C GLU A 87 -16.17 -16.67 4.50
N ALA A 88 -16.15 -17.11 5.76
CA ALA A 88 -17.02 -16.59 6.80
C ALA A 88 -16.65 -15.14 7.20
N CYS A 89 -15.36 -14.86 7.42
CA CYS A 89 -14.89 -13.49 7.74
C CYS A 89 -14.33 -12.74 6.53
N GLN A 90 -14.10 -13.41 5.39
CA GLN A 90 -13.54 -12.82 4.17
C GLN A 90 -12.20 -12.10 4.36
N GLY A 91 -11.42 -12.49 5.37
CA GLY A 91 -10.14 -11.88 5.70
C GLY A 91 -10.24 -10.56 6.45
N ASP A 92 -11.40 -10.24 7.03
CA ASP A 92 -11.53 -9.22 8.08
C ASP A 92 -11.17 -9.77 9.46
#